data_AF-A0A518AHC1-F1
#
_entry.id   AF-A0A518AHC1-F1
#
_cell.length_a   1.000
_cell.length_b   1.000
_cell.length_c   1.000
_cell.angle_alpha   90.00
_cell.angle_beta   90.00
_cell.angle_gamma   90.00
#
_symmetry.space_group_name_H-M   'P 1'
#
loop_
_entity.id
_entity.type
_entity.pdbx_description
1 polymer ?
#
loop_
_entity_poly.entity_id
_entity_poly.type
_entity_poly.pdbx_seq_one_letter_code
_entity_poly.pdbx_strand_id
1 'polypeptide(L)'
;MALFVHLAPENQSAAILRDGIKPHRRFRPLAEGYERVVFAMPVTPDFYVSHQWLRELKRRGQRTIVGVYFRIPDDQQVMVGHYNESHTEMSASEAVGTILHADQPEGFEVVIPRKVEASEIHKIRPLPQVVGWRYYPGAKGRQPCGCPFCTKGDIKSKRIRDAYEQSFGE
;
A
#
# COMPACT_ATOMS: atom_id res chain seq x y z
N MET A 1 -5.57 21.06 -1.06
CA MET A 1 -4.35 20.23 -0.95
C MET A 1 -4.73 18.84 -0.48
N ALA A 2 -4.35 17.83 -1.26
CA ALA A 2 -4.67 16.44 -0.99
C ALA A 2 -3.62 15.82 -0.06
N LEU A 3 -4.07 15.05 0.94
CA LEU A 3 -3.21 14.41 1.94
C LEU A 3 -3.02 12.94 1.59
N PHE A 4 -1.76 12.53 1.49
CA PHE A 4 -1.37 11.16 1.16
C PHE A 4 -0.46 10.58 2.24
N VAL A 5 -0.35 9.25 2.23
CA VAL A 5 0.62 8.49 3.01
C VAL A 5 1.46 7.61 2.10
N HIS A 6 2.78 7.71 2.26
CA HIS A 6 3.76 6.78 1.70
C HIS A 6 4.26 5.85 2.81
N LEU A 7 4.38 4.56 2.52
CA LEU A 7 4.92 3.58 3.45
C LEU A 7 6.42 3.40 3.21
N ALA A 8 7.21 3.71 4.23
CA ALA A 8 8.67 3.63 4.15
C ALA A 8 9.27 2.75 5.27
N PRO A 9 10.43 2.12 5.04
CA PRO A 9 11.22 1.54 6.12
C PRO A 9 11.58 2.60 7.17
N GLU A 10 11.47 2.25 8.45
CA GLU A 10 11.75 3.16 9.57
C GLU A 10 13.16 3.77 9.51
N ASN A 11 14.16 2.99 9.09
CA ASN A 11 15.55 3.44 8.96
C ASN A 11 15.76 4.52 7.87
N GLN A 12 14.78 4.74 6.99
CA GLN A 12 14.81 5.80 5.98
C GLN A 12 14.15 7.10 6.47
N SER A 13 13.45 7.09 7.60
CA SER A 13 12.69 8.25 8.11
C SER A 13 13.52 9.53 8.20
N ALA A 14 14.74 9.45 8.76
CA ALA A 14 15.62 10.61 8.89
C ALA A 14 16.10 11.16 7.54
N ALA A 15 16.32 10.30 6.54
CA ALA A 15 16.69 10.73 5.20
C ALA A 15 15.50 11.39 4.50
N ILE A 16 14.31 10.81 4.64
CA ILE A 16 13.06 11.34 4.07
C ILE A 16 12.74 12.72 4.64
N LEU A 17 12.90 12.94 5.96
CA LEU A 17 12.68 14.26 6.56
C LEU A 17 13.60 15.35 6.00
N ARG A 18 14.84 15.00 5.63
CA ARG A 18 15.80 15.96 5.10
C ARG A 18 15.62 16.21 3.61
N ASP A 19 15.45 15.13 2.84
CA ASP A 19 15.55 15.18 1.39
C ASP A 19 14.19 15.12 0.69
N GLY A 20 13.12 14.71 1.38
CA GLY A 20 11.86 14.32 0.76
C GLY A 20 11.83 12.84 0.35
N ILE A 21 10.78 12.44 -0.37
CA ILE A 21 10.60 11.07 -0.87
C ILE A 21 11.12 11.00 -2.31
N LYS A 22 12.20 10.25 -2.52
CA LYS A 22 12.82 10.08 -3.84
C LYS A 22 12.01 9.08 -4.67
N PRO A 23 11.78 9.35 -5.97
CA PRO A 23 11.05 8.41 -6.81
C PRO A 23 11.92 7.19 -7.13
N HIS A 24 11.31 6.00 -7.07
CA HIS A 24 11.98 4.72 -7.28
C HIS A 24 11.66 4.17 -8.67
N ARG A 25 12.64 3.49 -9.28
CA ARG A 25 12.43 2.84 -10.58
C ARG A 25 11.40 1.72 -10.44
N ARG A 26 10.37 1.73 -11.28
CA ARG A 26 9.41 0.65 -11.39
C ARG A 26 9.94 -0.45 -12.31
N PHE A 27 9.55 -1.70 -12.02
CA PHE A 27 9.91 -2.87 -12.84
C PHE A 27 9.03 -2.96 -14.10
N ARG A 28 7.80 -2.44 -14.05
CA ARG A 28 6.85 -2.35 -15.16
C ARG A 28 6.48 -0.88 -15.38
N PRO A 29 6.64 -0.33 -16.60
CA PRO A 29 6.18 1.03 -16.92
C PRO A 29 4.67 1.16 -16.73
N LEU A 30 4.21 2.32 -16.26
CA LEU A 30 2.79 2.66 -16.16
C LEU A 30 2.26 3.20 -17.49
N ALA A 31 3.05 4.09 -18.07
CA ALA A 31 2.95 4.64 -19.42
C ALA A 31 4.36 5.12 -19.83
N GLU A 32 4.54 5.53 -21.09
CA GLU A 32 5.81 6.09 -21.58
C GLU A 32 6.26 7.29 -20.72
N GLY A 33 7.54 7.33 -20.34
CA GLY A 33 8.12 8.44 -19.57
C GLY A 33 8.02 8.32 -18.04
N TYR A 34 7.20 7.43 -17.48
CA TYR A 34 7.00 7.30 -16.03
C TYR A 34 7.78 6.13 -15.41
N GLU A 35 9.11 6.16 -15.54
CA GLU A 35 9.98 5.08 -15.04
C GLU A 35 10.25 5.15 -13.54
N ARG A 36 10.20 6.36 -12.95
CA ARG A 36 10.50 6.60 -11.54
C ARG A 36 9.33 7.27 -10.85
N VAL A 37 8.87 6.68 -9.77
CA VAL A 37 7.63 7.10 -9.12
C VAL A 37 7.67 6.98 -7.60
N VAL A 38 6.80 7.73 -6.93
CA VAL A 38 6.50 7.58 -5.50
C VAL A 38 5.13 6.92 -5.36
N PHE A 39 5.08 5.84 -4.57
CA PHE A 39 3.82 5.17 -4.22
C PHE A 39 3.18 5.82 -3.02
N ALA A 40 1.87 6.03 -3.07
CA ALA A 40 1.11 6.54 -1.96
C ALA A 40 -0.33 6.06 -1.97
N MET A 41 -1.01 6.28 -0.85
CA MET A 41 -2.46 6.16 -0.73
C MET A 41 -3.03 7.46 -0.17
N PRO A 42 -4.24 7.86 -0.56
CA PRO A 42 -4.92 8.95 0.12
C PRO A 42 -5.14 8.60 1.58
N VAL A 43 -5.07 9.61 2.45
CA VAL A 43 -5.45 9.45 3.85
C VAL A 43 -6.97 9.50 3.93
N THR A 44 -7.58 8.38 4.28
CA THR A 44 -9.02 8.19 4.36
C THR A 44 -9.45 8.02 5.82
N PRO A 45 -10.76 8.11 6.13
CA PRO A 45 -11.28 7.76 7.45
C PRO A 45 -11.01 6.29 7.84
N ASP A 46 -10.87 5.39 6.87
CA ASP A 46 -10.49 4.00 7.11
C ASP A 46 -8.96 3.83 7.12
N PHE A 47 -8.42 3.63 8.32
CA PHE A 47 -6.98 3.39 8.51
C PHE A 47 -6.47 2.20 7.70
N TYR A 48 -7.29 1.17 7.49
CA TYR A 48 -6.92 -0.01 6.72
C TYR A 48 -6.65 0.35 5.26
N VAL A 49 -7.55 1.10 4.61
CA VAL A 49 -7.44 1.49 3.20
C VAL A 49 -6.17 2.29 2.96
N SER A 50 -5.88 3.29 3.79
CA SER A 50 -4.69 4.13 3.63
C SER A 50 -3.37 3.38 3.84
N HIS A 51 -3.37 2.27 4.57
CA HIS A 51 -2.17 1.52 4.93
C HIS A 51 -2.21 0.06 4.44
N GLN A 52 -3.06 -0.25 3.46
CA GLN A 52 -3.38 -1.62 3.04
C GLN A 52 -2.17 -2.43 2.57
N TRP A 53 -1.16 -1.76 2.02
CA TRP A 53 0.07 -2.36 1.49
C TRP A 53 1.14 -2.68 2.56
N LEU A 54 0.93 -2.32 3.83
CA LEU A 54 1.93 -2.50 4.89
C LEU A 54 2.37 -3.97 5.01
N ARG A 55 1.41 -4.91 5.11
CA ARG A 55 1.74 -6.35 5.20
C ARG A 55 2.45 -6.88 3.96
N GLU A 56 2.07 -6.42 2.78
CA GLU A 56 2.71 -6.81 1.53
C GLU A 56 4.19 -6.40 1.51
N LEU A 57 4.49 -5.16 1.90
CA LEU A 57 5.84 -4.66 2.03
C LEU A 57 6.67 -5.43 3.06
N LYS A 58 6.04 -5.83 4.18
CA LYS A 58 6.71 -6.68 5.18
C LYS A 58 7.04 -8.07 4.67
N ARG A 59 6.16 -8.69 3.87
CA ARG A 59 6.43 -9.99 3.24
C ARG A 59 7.65 -9.94 2.33
N ARG A 60 7.91 -8.79 1.72
CA ARG A 60 9.08 -8.56 0.85
C ARG A 60 10.36 -8.18 1.61
N GLY A 61 10.37 -8.30 2.95
CA GLY A 61 11.57 -8.18 3.78
C GLY A 61 11.69 -6.90 4.62
N GLN A 62 10.72 -5.97 4.54
CA GLN A 62 10.71 -4.79 5.41
C GLN A 62 10.30 -5.17 6.84
N ARG A 63 11.09 -4.77 7.85
CA ARG A 63 10.82 -5.13 9.26
C ARG A 63 9.83 -4.18 9.93
N THR A 64 10.23 -2.93 10.07
CA THR A 64 9.43 -1.86 10.68
C THR A 64 9.12 -0.81 9.63
N ILE A 65 7.84 -0.52 9.47
CA ILE A 65 7.32 0.45 8.49
C ILE A 65 6.75 1.66 9.21
N VAL A 66 7.06 2.85 8.71
CA VAL A 66 6.47 4.13 9.13
C VAL A 66 5.56 4.68 8.02
N GLY A 67 4.58 5.47 8.42
CA GLY A 67 3.75 6.25 7.51
C GLY A 67 4.36 7.64 7.36
N VAL A 68 4.73 8.00 6.14
CA VAL A 68 5.18 9.34 5.77
C VAL A 68 3.99 10.07 5.16
N TYR A 69 3.43 11.00 5.90
CA TYR A 69 2.25 11.78 5.51
C TYR A 69 2.71 13.07 4.86
N PHE A 70 2.17 13.40 3.69
CA PHE A 70 2.57 14.58 2.92
C PHE A 70 1.38 15.15 2.15
N ARG A 71 1.47 16.44 1.80
CA ARG A 71 0.43 17.15 1.02
C ARG A 71 0.96 17.57 -0.33
N ILE A 72 0.17 17.36 -1.37
CA ILE A 72 0.44 17.86 -2.73
C ILE A 72 -0.71 18.79 -3.18
N PRO A 73 -0.48 19.65 -4.18
CA PRO A 73 -1.55 20.44 -4.81
C PRO A 73 -2.68 19.54 -5.35
N ASP A 74 -3.92 20.04 -5.32
CA ASP A 74 -5.11 19.25 -5.70
C ASP A 74 -5.14 18.92 -7.21
N ASP A 75 -4.50 19.77 -8.01
CA ASP A 75 -4.36 19.72 -9.46
C ASP A 75 -3.11 18.94 -9.93
N GLN A 76 -2.26 18.50 -8.99
CA GLN A 76 -1.09 17.68 -9.30
C GLN A 76 -1.53 16.42 -10.05
N GLN A 77 -1.00 16.22 -11.26
CA GLN A 77 -1.23 15.00 -12.02
C GLN A 77 -0.60 13.80 -11.30
N VAL A 78 -1.40 12.74 -11.16
CA VAL A 78 -1.06 11.45 -10.57
C VAL A 78 -1.65 10.34 -11.42
N MET A 79 -1.18 9.12 -11.21
CA MET A 79 -1.75 7.92 -11.83
C MET A 79 -2.39 7.05 -10.76
N VAL A 80 -3.61 6.57 -11.00
CA VAL A 80 -4.31 5.66 -10.10
C VAL A 80 -4.43 4.29 -10.74
N GLY A 81 -3.96 3.26 -10.05
CA GLY A 81 -4.13 1.86 -10.43
C GLY A 81 -5.03 1.13 -9.46
N HIS A 82 -5.71 0.10 -9.93
CA HIS A 82 -6.50 -0.83 -9.12
C HIS A 82 -6.08 -2.26 -9.47
N TYR A 83 -5.48 -2.96 -8.51
CA TYR A 83 -4.87 -4.28 -8.72
C TYR A 83 -3.85 -4.31 -9.86
N ASN A 84 -4.13 -5.09 -10.91
CA ASN A 84 -3.27 -5.28 -12.08
C ASN A 84 -3.81 -4.54 -13.31
N GLU A 85 -4.80 -3.67 -13.14
CA GLU A 85 -5.38 -2.89 -14.21
C GLU A 85 -4.45 -1.75 -14.66
N SER A 86 -4.69 -1.25 -15.86
CA SER A 86 -4.00 -0.09 -16.39
C SER A 86 -4.23 1.13 -15.49
N HIS A 87 -3.19 1.93 -15.30
CA HIS A 87 -3.34 3.14 -14.51
C HIS A 87 -4.05 4.22 -15.32
N THR A 88 -4.88 4.99 -14.64
CA THR A 88 -5.57 6.16 -15.20
C THR A 88 -4.91 7.43 -14.65
N GLU A 89 -4.56 8.36 -15.53
CA GLU A 89 -4.06 9.68 -15.15
C GLU A 89 -5.22 10.58 -14.72
N MET A 90 -5.06 11.26 -13.59
CA MET A 90 -6.03 12.19 -13.03
C MET A 90 -5.34 13.15 -12.05
N SER A 91 -6.06 14.16 -11.59
CA SER A 91 -5.58 15.05 -10.53
C SER A 91 -5.54 14.37 -9.17
N ALA A 92 -4.74 14.90 -8.25
CA ALA A 92 -4.63 14.38 -6.90
C ALA A 92 -5.95 14.40 -6.14
N SER A 93 -6.79 15.42 -6.38
CA SER A 93 -8.12 15.49 -5.76
C SER A 93 -9.10 14.47 -6.35
N GLU A 94 -9.06 14.21 -7.66
CA GLU A 94 -9.82 13.13 -8.30
C GLU A 94 -9.38 11.75 -7.80
N ALA A 95 -8.08 11.53 -7.57
CA ALA A 95 -7.58 10.28 -7.01
C ALA A 95 -8.11 10.03 -5.59
N VAL A 96 -8.13 11.06 -4.75
CA VAL A 96 -8.74 11.01 -3.41
C VAL A 96 -10.22 10.67 -3.52
N GLY A 97 -10.96 11.37 -4.40
CA GLY A 97 -12.38 11.14 -4.64
C GLY A 97 -12.69 9.72 -5.11
N THR A 98 -11.92 9.22 -6.09
CA THR A 98 -12.07 7.88 -6.66
C THR A 98 -11.94 6.79 -5.60
N ILE A 99 -10.90 6.86 -4.76
CA ILE A 99 -10.65 5.83 -3.75
C ILE A 99 -11.62 5.95 -2.57
N LEU A 100 -12.00 7.17 -2.17
CA LEU A 100 -12.95 7.38 -1.06
C LEU A 100 -14.37 6.88 -1.37
N HIS A 101 -14.80 6.95 -2.64
CA HIS A 101 -16.13 6.55 -3.07
C HIS A 101 -16.16 5.17 -3.75
N ALA A 102 -15.02 4.46 -3.77
CA ALA A 102 -14.97 3.12 -4.31
C ALA A 102 -15.73 2.14 -3.40
N ASP A 103 -16.57 1.28 -3.99
CA ASP A 103 -17.24 0.20 -3.27
C ASP A 103 -16.24 -0.82 -2.70
N GLN A 104 -15.10 -0.98 -3.38
CA GLN A 104 -13.98 -1.86 -3.00
C GLN A 104 -12.68 -1.05 -3.05
N PRO A 105 -12.31 -0.36 -1.95
CA PRO A 105 -11.12 0.49 -1.91
C PRO A 105 -9.80 -0.29 -1.77
N GLU A 106 -9.86 -1.60 -1.61
CA GLU A 106 -8.69 -2.47 -1.63
C GLU A 106 -8.09 -2.62 -3.03
N GLY A 107 -6.77 -2.80 -3.12
CA GLY A 107 -6.07 -2.97 -4.38
C GLY A 107 -5.72 -1.67 -5.08
N PHE A 108 -6.26 -0.53 -4.63
CA PHE A 108 -5.87 0.76 -5.16
C PHE A 108 -4.42 1.12 -4.81
N GLU A 109 -3.76 1.81 -5.73
CA GLU A 109 -2.51 2.51 -5.53
C GLU A 109 -2.53 3.87 -6.23
N VAL A 110 -1.95 4.89 -5.61
CA VAL A 110 -1.69 6.18 -6.26
C VAL A 110 -0.19 6.31 -6.51
N VAL A 111 0.13 6.76 -7.70
CA VAL A 111 1.49 6.90 -8.18
C VAL A 111 1.76 8.35 -8.55
N ILE A 112 2.77 8.93 -7.89
CA ILE A 112 3.19 10.31 -8.09
C ILE A 112 4.46 10.31 -8.96
N PRO A 113 4.44 10.91 -10.16
CA PRO A 113 5.53 10.82 -11.13
C PRO A 113 6.69 11.81 -10.86
N ARG A 114 6.86 12.24 -9.61
CA ARG A 114 7.92 13.15 -9.20
C ARG A 114 8.38 12.86 -7.79
N LYS A 115 9.47 13.51 -7.42
CA LYS A 115 9.91 13.60 -6.03
C LYS A 115 8.84 14.33 -5.20
N VAL A 116 8.59 13.85 -3.99
CA VAL A 116 7.86 14.61 -2.95
C VAL A 116 8.89 15.37 -2.15
N GLU A 117 8.76 16.70 -2.08
CA GLU A 117 9.73 17.56 -1.42
C GLU A 117 9.66 17.46 0.10
N ALA A 118 10.77 17.77 0.77
CA ALA A 118 10.83 17.76 2.24
C ALA A 118 9.80 18.73 2.85
N SER A 119 9.55 19.86 2.19
CA SER A 119 8.53 20.84 2.59
C SER A 119 7.08 20.36 2.43
N GLU A 120 6.85 19.35 1.59
CA GLU A 120 5.52 18.74 1.41
C GLU A 120 5.21 17.71 2.51
N ILE A 121 6.24 17.25 3.25
CA ILE A 121 6.06 16.30 4.35
C ILE A 121 5.31 16.99 5.49
N HIS A 122 4.15 16.44 5.81
CA HIS A 122 3.35 16.89 6.93
C HIS A 122 3.81 16.28 8.26
N LYS A 123 4.10 14.97 8.28
CA LYS A 123 4.55 14.24 9.48
C LYS A 123 4.99 12.82 9.12
N ILE A 124 5.84 12.23 9.96
CA ILE A 124 6.14 10.79 9.94
C ILE A 124 5.59 10.17 11.23
N ARG A 125 4.93 9.01 11.13
CA ARG A 125 4.38 8.29 12.29
C ARG A 125 4.75 6.81 12.26
N PRO A 126 5.05 6.20 13.42
CA PRO A 126 5.09 4.75 13.53
C PRO A 126 3.70 4.18 13.26
N LEU A 127 3.64 3.03 12.61
CA LEU A 127 2.39 2.36 12.27
C LEU A 127 2.20 1.07 13.07
N PRO A 128 0.96 0.65 13.36
CA PRO A 128 0.69 -0.69 13.84
C PRO A 128 1.16 -1.72 12.80
N GLN A 129 2.11 -2.56 13.18
CA GLN A 129 2.83 -3.47 12.27
C GLN A 129 2.02 -4.70 11.81
N VAL A 130 0.70 -4.62 11.96
CA VAL A 130 -0.29 -5.68 11.73
C VAL A 130 -1.36 -5.30 10.69
N VAL A 131 -1.28 -4.10 10.12
CA VAL A 131 -2.27 -3.55 9.16
C VAL A 131 -1.99 -4.03 7.73
N GLY A 132 -3.04 -4.16 6.92
CA GLY A 132 -3.01 -4.73 5.57
C GLY A 132 -3.63 -6.13 5.50
N TRP A 133 -3.87 -6.65 4.28
CA TRP A 133 -4.39 -8.01 4.11
C TRP A 133 -3.35 -9.07 4.45
N ARG A 134 -3.81 -10.21 4.97
CA ARG A 134 -2.94 -11.34 5.29
C ARG A 134 -2.81 -12.34 4.14
N TYR A 135 -3.88 -12.54 3.36
CA TYR A 135 -3.93 -13.49 2.25
C TYR A 135 -4.24 -12.75 0.95
N TYR A 136 -5.46 -12.22 0.85
CA TYR A 136 -5.98 -11.43 -0.26
C TYR A 136 -6.99 -10.38 0.27
N PRO A 137 -7.35 -9.36 -0.53
CA PRO A 137 -8.41 -8.39 -0.20
C PRO A 137 -9.72 -9.08 0.19
N GLY A 138 -10.42 -8.62 1.24
CA GLY A 138 -11.66 -9.27 1.69
C GLY A 138 -11.49 -10.63 2.40
N ALA A 139 -10.26 -11.10 2.65
CA ALA A 139 -10.03 -12.32 3.44
C ALA A 139 -10.40 -12.17 4.93
N LYS A 140 -10.60 -10.94 5.42
CA LYS A 140 -10.98 -10.67 6.81
C LYS A 140 -12.36 -11.28 7.09
N GLY A 141 -12.47 -12.06 8.17
CA GLY A 141 -13.72 -12.73 8.55
C GLY A 141 -13.99 -14.05 7.83
N ARG A 142 -13.15 -14.45 6.86
CA ARG A 142 -13.23 -15.76 6.20
C ARG A 142 -12.16 -16.69 6.75
N GLN A 143 -12.50 -17.98 6.87
CA GLN A 143 -11.48 -18.98 7.18
C GLN A 143 -10.51 -19.13 6.00
N PRO A 144 -9.19 -19.06 6.22
CA PRO A 144 -8.23 -19.27 5.15
C PRO A 144 -8.27 -20.72 4.67
N CYS A 145 -8.20 -20.95 3.35
CA CYS A 145 -8.05 -22.29 2.79
C CYS A 145 -6.75 -22.91 3.33
N GLY A 146 -6.85 -24.11 3.91
CA GLY A 146 -5.71 -24.79 4.50
C GLY A 146 -4.97 -25.74 3.59
N CYS A 147 -5.25 -25.77 2.29
CA CYS A 147 -4.51 -26.64 1.38
C CYS A 147 -3.03 -26.24 1.27
N PRO A 148 -2.12 -27.17 0.92
CA PRO A 148 -0.69 -26.89 0.77
C PRO A 148 -0.38 -25.80 -0.26
N PHE A 149 -1.26 -25.60 -1.24
CA PHE A 149 -1.11 -24.59 -2.28
C PHE A 149 -1.42 -23.17 -1.75
N CYS A 150 -2.56 -22.98 -1.07
CA CYS A 150 -3.02 -21.69 -0.58
C CYS A 150 -2.26 -21.17 0.66
N THR A 151 -1.64 -22.07 1.45
CA THR A 151 -0.92 -21.69 2.69
C THR A 151 0.59 -21.61 2.52
N LYS A 152 1.13 -21.82 1.32
CA LYS A 152 2.58 -21.94 1.10
C LYS A 152 3.30 -20.63 1.45
N GLY A 153 4.22 -20.70 2.42
CA GLY A 153 5.02 -19.54 2.83
C GLY A 153 4.30 -18.56 3.76
N ASP A 154 3.05 -18.83 4.14
CA ASP A 154 2.31 -17.94 5.03
C ASP A 154 2.66 -18.13 6.51
N ILE A 155 2.57 -17.04 7.27
CA ILE A 155 2.73 -17.03 8.72
C ILE A 155 1.67 -17.93 9.37
N LYS A 156 2.10 -18.86 10.24
CA LYS A 156 1.25 -19.90 10.87
C LYS A 156 0.61 -20.88 9.87
N SER A 157 1.15 -21.00 8.66
CA SER A 157 0.65 -21.94 7.64
C SER A 157 0.55 -23.38 8.14
N LYS A 158 1.52 -23.86 8.94
CA LYS A 158 1.46 -25.19 9.58
C LYS A 158 0.15 -25.38 10.37
N ARG A 159 -0.16 -24.48 11.30
CA ARG A 159 -1.39 -24.54 12.11
C ARG A 159 -2.67 -24.56 11.26
N ILE A 160 -2.67 -23.84 10.13
CA ILE A 160 -3.83 -23.77 9.23
C ILE A 160 -3.97 -25.09 8.46
N ARG A 161 -2.86 -25.67 8.00
CA ARG A 161 -2.85 -26.99 7.37
C ARG A 161 -3.30 -28.08 8.34
N ASP A 162 -2.75 -28.10 9.55
CA ASP A 162 -3.10 -29.09 10.57
C ASP A 162 -4.62 -29.07 10.86
N ALA A 163 -5.23 -27.87 10.98
CA ALA A 163 -6.68 -27.73 11.18
C ALA A 163 -7.50 -28.15 9.95
N TYR A 164 -7.00 -27.89 8.74
CA TYR A 164 -7.65 -28.29 7.49
C TYR A 164 -7.59 -29.81 7.29
N GLU A 165 -6.44 -30.44 7.52
CA GLU A 165 -6.27 -31.90 7.47
C GLU A 165 -7.19 -32.62 8.47
N GLN A 166 -7.34 -32.08 9.69
CA GLN A 166 -8.27 -32.60 10.69
C GLN A 166 -9.74 -32.55 10.23
N SER A 167 -10.13 -31.54 9.46
CA SER A 167 -11.52 -31.41 8.96
C SER A 167 -11.95 -32.45 7.92
N PHE A 168 -11.01 -33.25 7.38
CA PHE A 168 -11.31 -34.38 6.49
C PHE A 168 -11.39 -35.73 7.21
N GLY A 169 -11.04 -35.77 8.50
CA GLY A 169 -10.98 -36.98 9.32
C GLY A 169 -12.17 -37.20 10.24
N GLU A 170 -13.18 -36.32 10.20
CA GLU A 170 -14.51 -36.47 10.79
C GLU A 170 -15.53 -36.89 9.73
#